data_AF-A0A0R3N2E5-F1
#
_entry.id   AF-A0A0R3N2E5-F1
#
_cell.length_a   1.000
_cell.length_b   1.000
_cell.length_c   1.000
_cell.angle_alpha   90.00
_cell.angle_beta   90.00
_cell.angle_gamma   90.00
#
_symmetry.space_group_name_H-M   'P 1'
#
loop_
_entity.id
_entity.type
_entity.pdbx_description
1 polymer ?
#
loop_
_entity_poly.entity_id
_entity_poly.type
_entity_poly.pdbx_seq_one_letter_code
_entity_poly.pdbx_strand_id
1 'polypeptide(L)'
;MARRLGLTSQLIQKYEAGETRISASRLYGIATQLAVPITWFFDELEGKKRPSAESRQTSEAQDWSELVTKRESRQLLELYFGINDERLRRKVMEVAQLLKATDAE
;
A
#
# COMPACT_ATOMS: atom_id res chain seq x y z
N MET A 1 -10.53 -22.29 -12.65
CA MET A 1 -9.77 -21.88 -11.46
C MET A 1 -9.05 -23.07 -10.79
N ALA A 2 -9.80 -24.01 -10.18
CA ALA A 2 -9.27 -25.14 -9.38
C ALA A 2 -8.12 -25.93 -10.02
N ARG A 3 -8.29 -26.38 -11.26
CA ARG A 3 -7.26 -27.15 -11.99
C ARG A 3 -5.97 -26.35 -12.29
N ARG A 4 -6.05 -25.02 -12.40
CA ARG A 4 -4.86 -24.17 -12.63
C ARG A 4 -4.05 -23.96 -11.35
N LEU A 5 -4.72 -24.01 -10.20
CA LEU A 5 -4.12 -23.86 -8.87
C LEU A 5 -3.65 -25.17 -8.25
N GLY A 6 -3.93 -26.32 -8.88
CA GLY A 6 -3.66 -27.64 -8.30
C GLY A 6 -4.47 -27.92 -7.02
N LEU A 7 -5.59 -27.21 -6.83
CA LEU A 7 -6.47 -27.35 -5.67
C LEU A 7 -7.76 -28.06 -6.07
N THR A 8 -8.34 -28.82 -5.15
CA THR A 8 -9.67 -29.39 -5.36
C THR A 8 -10.72 -28.28 -5.31
N SER A 9 -11.80 -28.42 -6.09
CA SER A 9 -12.89 -27.42 -6.09
C SER A 9 -13.50 -27.23 -4.70
N GLN A 10 -13.57 -28.31 -3.91
CA GLN A 10 -14.01 -28.26 -2.51
C GLN A 10 -13.08 -27.40 -1.64
N LEU A 11 -11.76 -27.48 -1.85
CA LEU A 11 -10.81 -26.68 -1.08
C LEU A 11 -10.89 -25.19 -1.43
N ILE A 12 -11.16 -24.87 -2.70
CA ILE A 12 -11.42 -23.48 -3.11
C ILE A 12 -12.68 -22.95 -2.43
N GLN A 13 -13.77 -23.72 -2.42
CA GLN A 13 -14.98 -23.31 -1.70
C GLN A 13 -14.72 -23.09 -0.21
N LYS A 14 -13.90 -23.92 0.42
CA LYS A 14 -13.48 -23.73 1.82
C LYS A 14 -12.61 -22.48 2.04
N TYR A 15 -11.80 -22.09 1.06
CA TYR A 15 -11.05 -20.82 1.11
C TYR A 15 -11.95 -19.62 0.91
N GLU A 16 -12.88 -19.68 -0.05
CA GLU A 16 -13.86 -18.63 -0.31
C GLU A 16 -14.81 -18.42 0.87
N ALA A 17 -15.22 -19.50 1.55
CA ALA A 17 -16.03 -19.44 2.77
C ALA A 17 -15.25 -19.07 4.03
N GLY A 18 -13.91 -18.95 3.96
CA GLY A 18 -13.06 -18.66 5.12
C GLY A 18 -12.94 -19.80 6.14
N GLU A 19 -13.44 -21.00 5.84
CA GLU A 19 -13.41 -22.17 6.72
C GLU A 19 -11.99 -22.75 6.89
N THR A 20 -11.12 -22.56 5.89
CA THR A 20 -9.73 -23.04 5.93
C THR A 20 -8.76 -21.89 5.75
N ARG A 21 -7.75 -21.82 6.63
CA ARG A 21 -6.65 -20.84 6.49
C ARG A 21 -5.80 -21.17 5.26
N ILE A 22 -5.38 -20.13 4.56
CA ILE A 22 -4.44 -20.23 3.44
C ILE A 22 -3.05 -19.75 3.86
N SER A 23 -2.01 -20.50 3.49
CA SER A 23 -0.62 -20.10 3.71
C SER A 23 -0.22 -18.95 2.78
N ALA A 24 0.66 -18.06 3.22
CA ALA A 24 1.17 -16.93 2.42
C ALA A 24 1.75 -17.36 1.05
N SER A 25 2.51 -18.46 1.01
CA SER A 25 3.07 -18.99 -0.25
C SER A 25 1.99 -19.38 -1.27
N ARG A 26 0.91 -20.03 -0.82
CA ARG A 26 -0.25 -20.34 -1.70
C ARG A 26 -0.98 -19.09 -2.15
N LEU A 27 -1.21 -18.14 -1.26
CA LEU A 27 -1.86 -16.87 -1.61
C LEU A 27 -1.06 -16.10 -2.67
N TYR A 28 0.27 -16.08 -2.54
CA TYR A 28 1.18 -15.51 -3.53
C TYR A 28 1.10 -16.23 -4.89
N GLY A 29 1.06 -17.56 -4.88
CA GLY A 29 0.86 -18.36 -6.10
C GLY A 29 -0.47 -18.05 -6.79
N ILE A 30 -1.55 -17.86 -6.02
CA ILE A 30 -2.86 -17.46 -6.54
C ILE A 30 -2.78 -16.05 -7.17
N ALA A 31 -2.19 -15.08 -6.46
CA ALA A 31 -2.03 -13.72 -6.97
C ALA A 31 -1.30 -13.69 -8.31
N THR A 32 -0.21 -14.45 -8.41
CA THR A 32 0.58 -14.59 -9.64
C THR A 32 -0.25 -15.16 -10.79
N GLN A 33 -1.04 -16.21 -10.54
CA GLN A 33 -1.88 -16.83 -11.57
C GLN A 33 -3.05 -15.94 -12.02
N LEU A 34 -3.53 -15.07 -11.14
CA LEU A 34 -4.58 -14.10 -11.43
C LEU A 34 -4.02 -12.79 -12.01
N ALA A 35 -2.70 -12.67 -12.15
CA ALA A 35 -2.01 -11.47 -12.62
C ALA A 35 -2.38 -10.20 -11.83
N VAL A 36 -2.60 -10.35 -10.52
CA VAL A 36 -2.87 -9.24 -9.60
C VAL A 36 -1.74 -9.13 -8.56
N PRO A 37 -1.44 -7.92 -8.05
CA PRO A 37 -0.57 -7.76 -6.89
C PRO A 37 -1.13 -8.53 -5.67
N ILE A 38 -0.27 -9.10 -4.83
CA ILE A 38 -0.71 -9.83 -3.63
C ILE A 38 -1.51 -8.94 -2.65
N THR A 39 -1.25 -7.62 -2.68
CA THR A 39 -1.98 -6.62 -1.88
C THR A 39 -3.47 -6.59 -2.18
N TRP A 40 -3.89 -6.95 -3.39
CA TRP A 40 -5.30 -7.00 -3.81
C TRP A 40 -6.19 -7.81 -2.85
N PHE A 41 -5.66 -8.88 -2.23
CA PHE A 41 -6.38 -9.70 -1.26
C PHE A 41 -6.55 -9.04 0.13
N PHE A 42 -5.87 -7.93 0.36
CA PHE A 42 -5.83 -7.21 1.63
C PHE A 42 -6.42 -5.79 1.55
N ASP A 43 -6.73 -5.27 0.36
CA ASP A 43 -7.28 -3.92 0.18
C ASP A 43 -8.56 -3.69 1.03
N GLU A 44 -9.44 -4.69 1.15
CA GLU A 44 -10.63 -4.59 2.02
C GLU A 44 -10.33 -4.68 3.53
N LEU A 45 -9.16 -5.21 3.90
CA LEU A 45 -8.71 -5.26 5.29
C LEU A 45 -8.13 -3.92 5.75
N GLU A 46 -7.68 -3.07 4.83
CA GLU A 46 -7.26 -1.69 5.16
C GLU A 46 -8.47 -0.82 5.54
N GLY A 47 -9.63 -1.04 4.92
CA GLY A 47 -10.90 -0.38 5.28
C GLY A 47 -11.55 -0.94 6.56
N LYS A 48 -11.29 -2.21 6.91
CA LYS A 48 -11.70 -2.81 8.18
C LYS A 48 -10.59 -2.58 9.21
N LYS A 49 -10.61 -1.42 9.90
CA LYS A 49 -9.84 -1.19 11.13
C LYS A 49 -9.83 -2.48 11.94
N ARG A 50 -8.64 -3.09 12.06
CA ARG A 50 -8.44 -4.21 12.98
C ARG A 50 -9.03 -3.77 14.33
N PRO A 51 -9.83 -4.60 15.04
CA PRO A 51 -10.01 -4.37 16.45
C PRO A 51 -8.63 -4.58 17.08
N SER A 52 -7.88 -3.48 17.20
CA SER A 52 -6.55 -3.46 17.78
C SER A 52 -6.72 -3.70 19.28
N ALA A 53 -6.55 -4.95 19.71
CA ALA A 53 -5.98 -5.15 21.03
C ALA A 53 -4.55 -4.65 20.94
N GLU A 54 -4.27 -3.55 21.65
CA GLU A 54 -2.92 -3.08 21.98
C GLU A 54 -2.15 -2.37 20.86
N SER A 55 -2.51 -1.12 20.58
CA SER A 55 -1.50 -0.09 20.35
C SER A 55 -2.06 1.28 20.70
N ARG A 56 -1.51 1.82 21.78
CA ARG A 56 -1.67 3.16 22.31
C ARG A 56 -1.41 4.20 21.22
N GLN A 57 -2.20 5.27 21.23
CA GLN A 57 -1.89 6.62 20.72
C GLN A 57 -0.83 6.70 19.61
N THR A 58 -1.27 6.80 18.36
CA THR A 58 -0.59 7.68 17.39
C THR A 58 -1.67 8.33 16.54
N SER A 59 -1.60 9.65 16.52
CA SER A 59 -2.39 10.61 15.76
C SER A 59 -2.75 10.14 14.36
N GLU A 60 -3.92 10.56 13.88
CA GLU A 60 -4.31 10.63 12.46
C GLU A 60 -3.18 10.23 11.52
N ALA A 61 -3.13 8.94 11.17
CA ALA A 61 -2.32 8.49 10.06
C ALA A 61 -2.94 9.14 8.83
N GLN A 62 -2.49 10.35 8.52
CA GLN A 62 -2.83 11.09 7.33
C GLN A 62 -2.67 10.12 6.16
N ASP A 63 -3.74 9.88 5.42
CA ASP A 63 -3.76 8.87 4.37
C ASP A 63 -2.82 9.30 3.23
N TRP A 64 -1.57 8.89 3.32
CA TRP A 64 -0.54 9.16 2.33
C TRP A 64 -0.78 8.40 1.02
N SER A 65 -1.64 7.38 1.02
CA SER A 65 -1.91 6.56 -0.17
C SER A 65 -2.58 7.40 -1.27
N GLU A 66 -3.59 8.18 -0.93
CA GLU A 66 -4.27 9.07 -1.87
C GLU A 66 -3.34 10.19 -2.34
N LEU A 67 -2.51 10.74 -1.45
CA LEU A 67 -1.56 11.79 -1.82
C LEU A 67 -0.50 11.29 -2.80
N VAL A 68 0.05 10.09 -2.62
CA VAL A 68 1.08 9.52 -3.51
C VAL A 68 0.51 9.12 -4.88
N THR A 69 -0.78 8.80 -4.97
CA THR A 69 -1.43 8.46 -6.25
C THR A 69 -1.69 9.67 -7.15
N LYS A 70 -1.74 10.89 -6.60
CA LYS A 70 -1.91 12.13 -7.39
C LYS A 70 -0.77 12.30 -8.40
N ARG A 71 -1.10 12.80 -9.60
CA ARG A 71 -0.15 13.02 -10.70
C ARG A 71 0.95 14.02 -10.29
N GLU A 72 0.56 15.08 -9.59
CA GLU A 72 1.46 16.11 -9.09
C GLU A 72 2.51 15.53 -8.12
N SER A 73 2.08 14.69 -7.18
CA SER A 73 2.97 14.04 -6.21
C SER A 73 3.98 13.13 -6.89
N ARG A 74 3.56 12.37 -7.91
CA ARG A 74 4.48 11.52 -8.69
C ARG A 74 5.53 12.33 -9.42
N GLN A 75 5.13 13.43 -10.06
CA GLN A 75 6.05 14.33 -10.75
C GLN A 75 7.04 14.97 -9.76
N LEU A 76 6.58 15.39 -8.59
CA LEU A 76 7.45 15.95 -7.55
C LEU A 76 8.48 14.92 -7.06
N LEU A 77 8.05 13.69 -6.80
CA LEU A 77 8.93 12.61 -6.36
C LEU A 77 9.97 12.26 -7.43
N GLU A 78 9.57 12.17 -8.70
CA GLU A 78 10.48 11.91 -9.82
C GLU A 78 11.56 12.99 -9.94
N LEU A 79 11.18 14.26 -9.91
CA LEU A 79 12.12 15.38 -9.95
C LEU A 79 13.04 15.40 -8.73
N TYR A 80 12.51 15.16 -7.53
CA TYR A 80 13.28 15.18 -6.29
C TYR A 80 14.30 14.05 -6.21
N PHE A 81 13.92 12.82 -6.59
CA PHE A 81 14.84 11.68 -6.63
C PHE A 81 15.81 11.73 -7.82
N GLY A 82 15.48 12.47 -8.89
CA GLY A 82 16.41 12.76 -9.99
C GLY A 82 17.59 13.66 -9.57
N ILE A 83 17.52 14.33 -8.42
CA ILE A 83 18.64 15.11 -7.87
C ILE A 83 19.61 14.17 -7.17
N ASN A 84 20.78 13.94 -7.78
CA ASN A 84 21.82 13.08 -7.21
C ASN A 84 22.61 13.74 -6.06
N ASP A 85 22.69 15.07 -6.02
CA ASP A 85 23.40 15.80 -4.97
C ASP A 85 22.50 16.03 -3.74
N GLU A 86 22.90 15.43 -2.62
CA GLU A 86 22.22 15.55 -1.33
C GLU A 86 22.17 17.00 -0.79
N ARG A 87 23.11 17.86 -1.16
CA ARG A 87 23.10 19.28 -0.77
C ARG A 87 22.00 20.04 -1.51
N LEU A 88 21.83 19.77 -2.80
CA LEU A 88 20.76 20.36 -3.61
C LEU A 88 19.39 19.87 -3.14
N ARG A 89 19.28 18.57 -2.85
CA ARG A 89 18.07 17.96 -2.31
C ARG A 89 17.62 18.63 -0.99
N ARG A 90 18.55 18.89 -0.08
CA ARG A 90 18.27 19.64 1.17
C ARG A 90 17.76 21.06 0.91
N LYS A 91 18.37 21.79 -0.03
CA LYS A 91 17.91 23.14 -0.40
C LYS A 91 16.49 23.14 -0.98
N VAL A 92 16.13 22.13 -1.77
CA VAL A 92 14.76 21.98 -2.29
C VAL A 92 13.76 21.82 -1.14
N MET A 93 14.10 21.02 -0.12
CA MET A 93 13.26 20.86 1.06
C MET A 93 13.12 22.15 1.87
N GLU A 94 14.21 22.92 2.01
CA GLU A 94 14.20 24.22 2.69
C GLU A 94 13.27 25.21 1.98
N VAL A 95 13.35 25.31 0.65
CA VAL A 95 12.44 26.15 -0.14
C VAL A 95 11.00 25.69 0.00
N ALA A 96 10.74 24.38 -0.07
CA ALA A 96 9.39 23.84 0.10
C ALA A 96 8.79 24.15 1.48
N GLN A 97 9.62 24.12 2.54
CA GLN A 97 9.21 24.52 3.88
C GLN A 97 8.89 26.01 3.97
N LEU A 98 9.71 26.87 3.35
CA LEU A 98 9.47 28.31 3.31
C LEU A 98 8.17 28.64 2.59
N LEU A 99 7.94 28.07 1.40
CA LEU A 99 6.71 28.29 0.63
C LEU A 99 5.47 27.83 1.40
N LYS A 100 5.54 26.66 2.06
CA LYS A 100 4.44 26.17 2.91
C LYS A 100 4.15 27.12 4.09
N ALA A 101 5.17 27.73 4.67
CA ALA A 101 5.00 28.68 5.77
C ALA A 101 4.36 30.00 5.28
N THR A 102 4.74 30.47 4.09
CA THR A 102 4.16 31.70 3.49
C THR A 102 2.70 31.54 3.07
N ASP A 103 2.29 30.37 2.57
CA ASP A 103 0.90 30.11 2.20
C ASP A 103 -0.05 29.92 3.40
N ALA A 104 0.49 29.82 4.63
CA ALA A 104 -0.28 29.62 5.85
C ALA A 104 -0.59 30.92 6.61
N GLU A 105 -0.08 32.07 6.16
CA GLU A 105 -0.35 33.42 6.66
C GLU A 105 -1.43 34.13 5.82
#